data_AF-A0A8T3QYH2-F1
#
_entry.id   AF-A0A8T3QYH2-F1
#
_cell.length_a   1.000
_cell.length_b   1.000
_cell.length_c   1.000
_cell.angle_alpha   90.00
_cell.angle_beta   90.00
_cell.angle_gamma   90.00
#
_symmetry.space_group_name_H-M   'P 1'
#
loop_
_entity.id
_entity.type
_entity.pdbx_description
1 polymer ?
#
loop_
_entity_poly.entity_id
_entity_poly.type
_entity_poly.pdbx_seq_one_letter_code
_entity_poly.pdbx_strand_id
1 'polypeptide(L)'
;MRIYEGSPRQDFEEVFRSIGAFLDQRGMKDVLLLEAPDGFIVQGLVVAGGSTGTWSDTIGTQTKETLTFLDDDIARFMEEAGARRGSGAAQSDPIGDYESAFRVIGRYMDDQKPRDVFFFEQEGAFVVRLLMSGQAGSRHELAEFTRDDISNMVTRGPSLRHTEAKT
;
A
#
# COMPACT_ATOMS: atom_id res chain seq x y z
N MET A 1 -7.63 -24.76 3.43
CA MET A 1 -8.75 -24.30 4.29
C MET A 1 -8.28 -23.01 4.95
N ARG A 2 -8.75 -21.85 4.49
CA ARG A 2 -8.48 -20.55 5.12
C ARG A 2 -9.69 -20.25 6.00
N ILE A 3 -9.51 -20.44 7.30
CA ILE A 3 -10.53 -20.37 8.34
C ILE A 3 -10.08 -19.31 9.34
N TYR A 4 -10.40 -18.04 9.09
CA TYR A 4 -10.57 -17.03 10.13
C TYR A 4 -11.48 -15.93 9.58
N GLU A 5 -12.71 -15.88 10.09
CA GLU A 5 -13.42 -14.61 10.22
C GLU A 5 -12.55 -13.72 11.13
N GLY A 6 -11.98 -12.63 10.61
CA GLY A 6 -11.01 -11.79 11.34
C GLY A 6 -9.53 -12.03 11.05
N SER A 7 -9.15 -12.59 9.90
CA SER A 7 -7.74 -12.56 9.44
C SER A 7 -7.27 -11.11 9.19
N PRO A 8 -6.04 -10.72 9.53
CA PRO A 8 -5.48 -9.37 9.27
C PRO A 8 -5.64 -8.91 7.81
N ARG A 9 -5.71 -9.85 6.87
CA ARG A 9 -5.87 -9.58 5.42
C ARG A 9 -7.32 -9.30 4.99
N GLN A 10 -8.24 -9.14 5.93
CA GLN A 10 -9.59 -8.63 5.67
C GLN A 10 -9.72 -7.11 5.84
N ASP A 11 -8.66 -6.45 6.35
CA ASP A 11 -8.54 -5.00 6.42
C ASP A 11 -7.39 -4.57 5.50
N PHE A 12 -7.64 -4.64 4.19
CA PHE A 12 -6.68 -4.21 3.19
C PHE A 12 -6.34 -2.73 3.37
N GLU A 13 -7.29 -1.87 3.78
CA GLU A 13 -7.01 -0.46 4.06
C GLU A 13 -5.83 -0.30 5.03
N GLU A 14 -5.88 -0.88 6.23
CA GLU A 14 -4.83 -0.64 7.24
C GLU A 14 -3.55 -1.45 6.96
N VAL A 15 -3.67 -2.67 6.40
CA VAL A 15 -2.49 -3.46 5.98
C VAL A 15 -1.71 -2.72 4.90
N PHE A 16 -2.39 -2.28 3.84
CA PHE A 16 -1.73 -1.64 2.70
C PHE A 16 -1.22 -0.27 3.12
N ARG A 17 -1.97 0.48 3.91
CA ARG A 17 -1.48 1.73 4.49
C ARG A 17 -0.16 1.54 5.26
N SER A 18 -0.07 0.50 6.09
CA SER A 18 1.12 0.23 6.90
C SER A 18 2.32 -0.18 6.04
N ILE A 19 2.09 -0.99 5.01
CA ILE A 19 3.10 -1.30 3.99
C ILE A 19 3.55 -0.02 3.28
N GLY A 20 2.61 0.83 2.83
CA GLY A 20 2.92 2.10 2.18
C GLY A 20 3.82 2.99 3.02
N ALA A 21 3.51 3.11 4.31
CA ALA A 21 4.31 3.89 5.24
C ALA A 21 5.75 3.34 5.42
N PHE A 22 5.93 2.02 5.33
CA PHE A 22 7.25 1.40 5.32
C PHE A 22 8.01 1.73 4.03
N LEU A 23 7.34 1.67 2.87
CA LEU A 23 7.94 1.98 1.57
C LEU A 23 8.39 3.44 1.47
N ASP A 24 7.61 4.36 2.02
CA ASP A 24 7.93 5.79 2.08
C ASP A 24 9.20 6.04 2.91
N GLN A 25 9.31 5.42 4.09
CA GLN A 25 10.51 5.54 4.94
C GLN A 25 11.77 5.03 4.25
N ARG A 26 11.62 3.99 3.43
CA ARG A 26 12.72 3.39 2.67
C ARG A 26 13.02 4.15 1.38
N GLY A 27 12.15 5.08 0.96
CA GLY A 27 12.28 5.81 -0.30
C GLY A 27 12.17 4.90 -1.52
N MET A 28 11.36 3.83 -1.44
CA MET A 28 11.13 2.94 -2.59
C MET A 28 10.29 3.66 -3.66
N LYS A 29 10.41 3.24 -4.93
CA LYS A 29 9.59 3.66 -6.08
C LYS A 29 9.34 2.46 -7.03
N ASP A 30 8.41 2.60 -7.96
CA ASP A 30 8.07 1.58 -8.98
C ASP A 30 7.74 0.22 -8.34
N VAL A 31 6.79 0.24 -7.41
CA VAL A 31 6.52 -0.88 -6.50
C VAL A 31 5.58 -1.91 -7.14
N LEU A 32 5.95 -3.18 -7.04
CA LEU A 32 5.11 -4.35 -7.29
C LEU A 32 4.80 -5.02 -5.96
N LEU A 33 3.54 -5.40 -5.76
CA LEU A 33 3.07 -6.11 -4.58
C LEU A 33 2.22 -7.32 -4.98
N LEU A 34 2.53 -8.46 -4.38
CA LEU A 34 1.86 -9.74 -4.60
C LEU A 34 1.45 -10.35 -3.27
N GLU A 35 0.19 -10.76 -3.12
CA GLU A 35 -0.23 -11.57 -1.97
C GLU A 35 0.39 -12.97 -2.01
N ALA A 36 0.97 -13.38 -0.89
CA ALA A 36 1.54 -14.70 -0.66
C ALA A 36 0.73 -15.44 0.44
N PRO A 37 0.85 -16.76 0.58
CA PRO A 37 0.11 -17.51 1.59
C PRO A 37 0.30 -17.01 3.03
N ASP A 38 1.48 -16.49 3.35
CA ASP A 38 1.96 -16.05 4.67
C ASP A 38 2.30 -14.55 4.74
N GLY A 39 1.93 -13.76 3.73
CA GLY A 39 1.95 -12.31 3.77
C GLY A 39 2.01 -11.69 2.38
N PHE A 40 3.03 -10.87 2.09
CA PHE A 40 3.21 -10.20 0.81
C PHE A 40 4.66 -10.28 0.33
N ILE A 41 4.83 -10.37 -0.99
CA ILE A 41 6.11 -10.13 -1.65
C ILE A 41 6.05 -8.73 -2.27
N VAL A 42 7.03 -7.90 -1.94
CA VAL A 42 7.13 -6.53 -2.45
C VAL A 42 8.47 -6.35 -3.16
N GLN A 43 8.42 -5.83 -4.38
CA GLN A 43 9.60 -5.49 -5.17
C GLN A 43 9.51 -4.01 -5.56
N GLY A 44 10.64 -3.32 -5.56
CA GLY A 44 10.69 -1.94 -6.03
C GLY A 44 12.13 -1.44 -6.17
N LEU A 45 12.28 -0.20 -6.61
CA LEU A 45 13.56 0.46 -6.81
C LEU A 45 13.90 1.33 -5.61
N VAL A 46 15.14 1.25 -5.16
CA VAL A 46 15.72 2.11 -4.11
C VAL A 46 16.93 2.82 -4.68
N VAL A 47 17.00 4.14 -4.46
CA VAL A 47 18.15 4.95 -4.84
C VAL A 47 19.20 4.88 -3.73
N ALA A 48 20.28 4.13 -3.95
CA ALA A 48 21.43 4.11 -3.04
C ALA A 48 22.42 5.23 -3.42
N GLY A 49 22.88 6.02 -2.43
CA GLY A 49 24.01 6.94 -2.59
C GLY A 49 23.72 8.44 -2.46
N GLY A 50 22.53 8.86 -2.03
CA GLY A 50 22.24 10.28 -1.74
C GLY A 50 22.72 10.74 -0.36
N SER A 51 24.03 10.73 -0.09
CA SER A 51 24.55 11.34 1.14
C SER A 51 24.41 12.86 1.09
N THR A 52 24.02 13.46 2.21
CA THR A 52 23.92 14.90 2.52
C THR A 52 25.29 15.61 2.51
N GLY A 53 26.01 15.51 1.39
CA GLY A 53 27.30 16.14 1.15
C GLY A 53 27.24 17.13 0.00
N THR A 54 27.68 18.34 0.28
CA THR A 54 27.81 19.50 -0.62
C THR A 54 28.37 19.13 -2.00
N TRP A 55 27.53 19.26 -3.04
CA TRP A 55 27.87 19.29 -4.47
C TRP A 55 28.89 18.23 -4.99
N SER A 56 28.39 17.10 -5.48
CA SER A 56 28.96 16.40 -6.65
C SER A 56 27.97 15.39 -7.23
N ASP A 57 27.95 15.24 -8.55
CA ASP A 57 27.10 14.37 -9.38
C ASP A 57 27.25 12.85 -9.10
N THR A 58 26.94 12.38 -7.89
CA THR A 58 26.63 10.96 -7.71
C THR A 58 25.23 10.72 -8.27
N ILE A 59 25.16 10.32 -9.54
CA ILE A 59 24.02 9.60 -10.10
C ILE A 59 23.73 8.45 -9.14
N GLY A 60 22.66 8.60 -8.35
CA GLY A 60 22.25 7.58 -7.39
C GLY A 60 22.07 6.26 -8.13
N THR A 61 22.70 5.20 -7.62
CA THR A 61 22.55 3.88 -8.23
C THR A 61 21.17 3.36 -7.84
N GLN A 62 20.27 3.23 -8.81
CA GLN A 62 19.00 2.55 -8.59
C GLN A 62 19.25 1.05 -8.46
N THR A 63 18.79 0.49 -7.36
CA THR A 63 18.90 -0.94 -7.08
C THR A 63 17.51 -1.52 -6.90
N LYS A 64 17.27 -2.68 -7.51
CA LYS A 64 16.02 -3.41 -7.32
C LYS A 64 16.12 -4.24 -6.05
N GLU A 65 15.17 -4.03 -5.16
CA GLU A 65 15.06 -4.81 -3.93
C GLU A 65 13.81 -5.70 -3.97
N THR A 66 13.85 -6.79 -3.23
CA THR A 66 12.70 -7.68 -3.05
C THR A 66 12.61 -8.07 -1.59
N LEU A 67 11.48 -7.76 -0.99
CA LEU A 67 11.16 -7.94 0.41
C LEU A 67 10.01 -8.95 0.53
N THR A 68 10.07 -9.79 1.54
CA THR A 68 8.95 -10.66 1.93
C THR A 68 8.47 -10.15 3.28
N PHE A 69 7.23 -9.69 3.34
CA PHE A 69 6.57 -9.26 4.55
C PHE A 69 5.70 -10.41 5.02
N LEU A 70 6.09 -11.06 6.12
CA LEU A 70 5.28 -12.09 6.74
C LEU A 70 4.16 -11.44 7.57
N ASP A 71 3.15 -12.22 7.95
CA ASP A 71 2.04 -11.73 8.78
C ASP A 71 2.52 -11.02 10.07
N ASP A 72 3.60 -11.52 10.69
CA ASP A 72 4.21 -10.89 11.89
C ASP A 72 4.87 -9.53 11.57
N ASP A 73 5.48 -9.38 10.40
CA ASP A 73 6.05 -8.09 9.97
C ASP A 73 4.94 -7.06 9.74
N ILE A 74 3.83 -7.49 9.13
CA ILE A 74 2.65 -6.64 8.89
C ILE A 74 2.07 -6.15 10.21
N ALA A 75 1.89 -7.05 11.18
CA ALA A 75 1.40 -6.69 12.51
C ALA A 75 2.29 -5.64 13.18
N ARG A 76 3.61 -5.81 13.09
CA ARG A 76 4.58 -4.82 13.58
C ARG A 76 4.45 -3.48 12.86
N PHE A 77 4.33 -3.47 11.53
CA PHE A 77 4.18 -2.24 10.77
C PHE A 77 2.92 -1.46 11.15
N MET A 78 1.80 -2.16 11.39
CA MET A 78 0.55 -1.54 11.85
C MET A 78 0.72 -0.88 13.22
N GLU A 79 1.40 -1.53 14.16
CA GLU A 79 1.69 -0.97 15.49
C GLU A 79 2.57 0.29 15.38
N GLU A 80 3.67 0.22 14.62
CA GLU A 80 4.59 1.33 14.41
C GLU A 80 3.92 2.51 13.69
N ALA A 81 3.08 2.25 12.69
CA ALA A 81 2.29 3.27 12.01
C ALA A 81 1.26 3.89 12.96
N GLY A 82 0.58 3.10 13.78
CA GLY A 82 -0.33 3.57 14.82
C GLY A 82 0.34 4.51 15.82
N ALA A 83 1.51 4.13 16.33
CA ALA A 83 2.29 4.93 17.28
C ALA A 83 2.71 6.29 16.70
N ARG A 84 3.20 6.32 15.45
CA ARG A 84 3.59 7.58 14.76
C ARG A 84 2.44 8.57 14.60
N ARG A 85 1.22 8.07 14.34
CA ARG A 85 0.03 8.91 14.23
C ARG A 85 -0.36 9.50 15.57
N GLY A 86 -0.23 8.73 16.64
CA GLY A 86 -0.44 9.20 18.02
C GLY A 86 0.55 10.28 18.45
N SER A 87 1.75 10.33 17.88
CA SER A 87 2.79 11.29 18.24
C SER A 87 2.76 12.62 17.46
N GLY A 88 1.81 12.80 16.52
CA GLY A 88 1.61 14.08 15.81
C GLY A 88 2.73 14.48 14.84
N ALA A 89 3.70 13.61 14.57
CA ALA A 89 4.81 13.87 13.65
C ALA A 89 4.35 13.59 12.20
N ALA A 90 3.58 14.51 11.62
CA ALA A 90 3.29 14.50 10.20
C ALA A 90 4.48 15.10 9.45
N GLN A 91 5.31 14.26 8.84
CA GLN A 91 6.35 14.71 7.91
C GLN A 91 5.82 14.48 6.49
N SER A 92 5.18 15.52 5.94
CA SER A 92 4.70 15.55 4.57
C SER A 92 5.84 15.97 3.65
N ASP A 93 6.48 15.02 2.97
CA ASP A 93 7.24 15.33 1.76
C ASP A 93 6.34 15.13 0.52
N PRO A 94 6.35 16.02 -0.49
CA PRO A 94 5.30 16.08 -1.52
C PRO A 94 5.43 15.06 -2.66
N ILE A 95 6.30 14.04 -2.56
CA ILE A 95 6.58 13.10 -3.65
C ILE A 95 6.09 11.69 -3.31
N GLY A 96 4.85 11.37 -3.71
CA GLY A 96 4.35 9.99 -3.81
C GLY A 96 4.29 9.24 -2.48
N ASP A 97 3.38 9.70 -1.61
CA ASP A 97 3.05 9.10 -0.32
C ASP A 97 2.31 7.76 -0.53
N TYR A 98 3.05 6.65 -0.52
CA TYR A 98 2.48 5.33 -0.62
C TYR A 98 1.56 5.04 0.57
N GLU A 99 1.82 5.54 1.78
CA GLU A 99 0.88 5.40 2.90
C GLU A 99 -0.53 5.89 2.50
N SER A 100 -0.62 7.09 1.92
CA SER A 100 -1.90 7.66 1.48
C SER A 100 -2.51 6.95 0.28
N ALA A 101 -1.71 6.63 -0.74
CA ALA A 101 -2.18 5.94 -1.95
C ALA A 101 -2.67 4.53 -1.62
N PHE A 102 -1.88 3.78 -0.85
CA PHE A 102 -2.19 2.40 -0.47
C PHE A 102 -3.38 2.34 0.48
N ARG A 103 -3.59 3.33 1.35
CA ARG A 103 -4.82 3.43 2.16
C ARG A 103 -6.06 3.43 1.28
N VAL A 104 -6.13 4.32 0.29
CA VAL A 104 -7.35 4.46 -0.53
C VAL A 104 -7.55 3.30 -1.50
N ILE A 105 -6.46 2.71 -2.00
CA ILE A 105 -6.52 1.46 -2.79
C ILE A 105 -6.96 0.29 -1.91
N GLY A 106 -6.41 0.16 -0.70
CA GLY A 106 -6.79 -0.85 0.28
C GLY A 106 -8.27 -0.74 0.64
N ARG A 107 -8.78 0.47 0.89
CA ARG A 107 -10.22 0.69 1.10
C ARG A 107 -11.07 0.23 -0.08
N TYR A 108 -10.64 0.52 -1.30
CA TYR A 108 -11.33 0.02 -2.50
C TYR A 108 -11.35 -1.52 -2.52
N MET A 109 -10.24 -2.18 -2.16
CA MET A 109 -10.17 -3.64 -2.07
C MET A 109 -11.09 -4.21 -0.99
N ASP A 110 -11.20 -3.56 0.16
CA ASP A 110 -12.13 -3.96 1.22
C ASP A 110 -13.59 -3.94 0.74
N ASP A 111 -13.96 -2.92 -0.04
CA ASP A 111 -15.28 -2.83 -0.65
C ASP A 111 -15.49 -3.95 -1.71
N GLN A 112 -14.45 -4.34 -2.44
CA GLN A 112 -14.52 -5.43 -3.45
C GLN A 112 -14.53 -6.83 -2.83
N LYS A 113 -13.89 -7.04 -1.68
CA LYS A 113 -13.71 -8.36 -1.02
C LYS A 113 -13.08 -9.44 -1.94
N PRO A 114 -11.90 -9.18 -2.53
CA PRO A 114 -11.20 -10.14 -3.38
C PRO A 114 -10.69 -11.35 -2.56
N ARG A 115 -10.41 -12.46 -3.26
CA ARG A 115 -9.74 -13.63 -2.68
C ARG A 115 -8.21 -13.55 -2.70
N ASP A 116 -7.68 -12.75 -3.62
CA ASP A 116 -6.26 -12.59 -3.88
C ASP A 116 -6.06 -11.27 -4.64
N VAL A 117 -4.95 -10.59 -4.34
CA VAL A 117 -4.59 -9.29 -4.88
C VAL A 117 -3.16 -9.27 -5.41
N PHE A 118 -2.98 -8.56 -6.51
CA PHE A 118 -1.69 -8.24 -7.09
C PHE A 118 -1.78 -6.83 -7.66
N PHE A 119 -0.75 -6.02 -7.50
CA PHE A 119 -0.69 -4.75 -8.21
C PHE A 119 0.74 -4.33 -8.49
N PHE A 120 0.87 -3.39 -9.42
CA PHE A 120 2.11 -2.67 -9.64
C PHE A 120 1.82 -1.18 -9.83
N GLU A 121 2.84 -0.39 -9.55
CA GLU A 121 2.87 1.05 -9.73
C GLU A 121 3.85 1.41 -10.83
N GLN A 122 3.45 2.40 -11.62
CA GLN A 122 4.30 3.00 -12.64
C GLN A 122 3.97 4.49 -12.74
N GLU A 123 4.97 5.35 -12.50
CA GLU A 123 4.86 6.81 -12.61
C GLU A 123 3.70 7.43 -11.80
N GLY A 124 3.37 6.83 -10.65
CA GLY A 124 2.29 7.23 -9.75
C GLY A 124 0.91 6.70 -10.13
N ALA A 125 0.78 5.91 -11.19
CA ALA A 125 -0.42 5.17 -11.54
C ALA A 125 -0.35 3.73 -11.04
N PHE A 126 -1.49 3.15 -10.68
CA PHE A 126 -1.59 1.79 -10.14
C PHE A 126 -2.49 0.94 -11.00
N VAL A 127 -2.07 -0.30 -11.26
CA VAL A 127 -2.92 -1.33 -11.87
C VAL A 127 -3.07 -2.46 -10.88
N VAL A 128 -4.31 -2.70 -10.46
CA VAL A 128 -4.69 -3.70 -9.47
C VAL A 128 -5.43 -4.84 -10.14
N ARG A 129 -4.94 -6.06 -9.96
CA ARG A 129 -5.63 -7.31 -10.31
C ARG A 129 -6.26 -7.91 -9.06
N LEU A 130 -7.57 -8.10 -9.13
CA LEU A 130 -8.37 -8.77 -8.11
C LEU A 130 -8.79 -10.15 -8.60
N LEU A 131 -8.64 -11.17 -7.75
CA LEU A 131 -9.28 -12.47 -7.96
C LEU A 131 -10.61 -12.49 -7.24
N MET A 132 -11.70 -12.41 -7.99
CA MET A 132 -13.05 -12.40 -7.45
C MET A 132 -13.62 -13.82 -7.43
N SER A 133 -14.47 -14.11 -6.45
CA SER A 133 -15.21 -15.38 -6.39
C SER A 133 -16.71 -15.15 -6.28
N GLY A 134 -17.48 -15.81 -7.13
CA GLY A 134 -18.93 -15.81 -7.08
C GLY A 134 -19.51 -17.20 -7.31
N GLN A 135 -20.85 -17.28 -7.39
CA GLN A 135 -21.57 -18.52 -7.65
C GLN A 135 -21.18 -19.20 -8.97
N ALA A 136 -20.75 -18.41 -9.96
CA ALA A 136 -20.29 -18.88 -11.28
C ALA A 136 -18.80 -19.28 -11.31
N GLY A 137 -18.10 -19.26 -10.18
CA GLY A 137 -16.66 -19.55 -10.08
C GLY A 137 -15.80 -18.30 -9.87
N SER A 138 -14.51 -18.42 -10.19
CA SER A 138 -13.52 -17.37 -10.02
C SER A 138 -13.27 -16.59 -11.32
N ARG A 139 -13.08 -15.28 -11.22
CA ARG A 139 -12.71 -14.41 -12.34
C ARG A 139 -11.68 -13.38 -11.93
N HIS A 140 -10.87 -12.94 -12.89
CA HIS A 140 -9.96 -11.81 -12.70
C HIS A 140 -10.65 -10.50 -13.08
N GLU A 141 -10.41 -9.46 -12.28
CA GLU A 141 -10.81 -8.09 -12.56
C GLU A 141 -9.57 -7.19 -12.48
N LEU A 142 -9.52 -6.19 -13.35
CA LEU A 142 -8.48 -5.16 -13.36
C LEU A 142 -9.12 -3.82 -13.00
N ALA A 143 -8.50 -3.11 -12.08
CA ALA A 143 -8.80 -1.72 -11.74
C ALA A 143 -7.55 -0.88 -11.95
N GLU A 144 -7.71 0.27 -12.60
CA GLU A 144 -6.63 1.20 -12.88
C GLU A 144 -6.90 2.50 -12.13
N PHE A 145 -5.87 3.05 -11.49
CA PHE A 145 -5.93 4.31 -10.78
C PHE A 145 -4.82 5.20 -11.30
N THR A 146 -5.20 6.28 -11.98
CA THR A 146 -4.23 7.31 -12.35
C THR A 146 -3.78 8.09 -11.11
N ARG A 147 -2.68 8.84 -11.25
CA ARG A 147 -2.22 9.75 -10.18
C ARG A 147 -3.32 10.73 -9.74
N ASP A 148 -4.12 11.21 -10.69
CA ASP A 148 -5.23 12.13 -10.40
C ASP A 148 -6.38 11.43 -9.67
N ASP A 149 -6.68 10.17 -10.03
CA ASP A 149 -7.67 9.36 -9.30
C ASP A 149 -7.26 9.18 -7.83
N ILE A 150 -6.01 8.81 -7.58
CA ILE A 150 -5.47 8.66 -6.23
C ILE A 150 -5.56 9.98 -5.45
N SER A 151 -5.14 11.10 -6.04
CA SER A 151 -5.24 12.42 -5.42
C SER A 151 -6.68 12.78 -5.03
N ASN A 152 -7.62 12.51 -5.94
CA ASN A 152 -9.05 12.74 -5.71
C ASN A 152 -9.60 11.83 -4.60
N MET A 153 -9.23 10.55 -4.59
CA MET A 153 -9.63 9.59 -3.57
C MET A 153 -9.08 9.97 -2.18
N VAL A 154 -7.81 10.38 -2.09
CA VAL A 154 -7.19 10.83 -0.85
C VAL A 154 -7.89 12.07 -0.30
N THR A 155 -8.19 13.05 -1.16
CA THR A 155 -8.91 14.27 -0.79
C THR A 155 -10.32 13.99 -0.28
N ARG A 156 -11.02 13.00 -0.86
CA ARG A 156 -12.36 12.57 -0.44
C ARG A 156 -12.35 11.66 0.79
N GLY A 157 -11.25 10.95 1.05
CA GLY A 157 -11.16 9.95 2.13
C GLY A 157 -11.70 10.39 3.50
N PRO A 158 -11.39 11.60 4.00
CA PRO A 158 -11.91 12.08 5.28
C PRO A 158 -13.45 12.12 5.38
N SER A 159 -14.16 12.41 4.30
CA SER A 159 -15.63 12.50 4.33
C SER A 159 -16.31 11.13 4.38
N LEU A 160 -15.63 10.07 3.93
CA LEU A 160 -16.16 8.70 3.97
C LEU A 160 -16.12 8.10 5.38
N ARG A 161 -15.26 8.59 6.27
CA ARG A 161 -15.14 8.14 7.67
C ARG A 161 -16.34 8.52 8.55
N HIS A 162 -17.10 9.55 8.16
CA HIS A 162 -18.17 10.11 8.98
C HIS A 162 -19.56 9.52 8.71
N THR A 163 -19.70 8.60 7.75
CA THR A 163 -21.01 8.07 7.32
C THR A 163 -21.50 6.86 8.13
N GLU A 164 -20.72 6.33 9.08
CA GLU A 164 -21.11 5.17 9.91
C GLU A 164 -21.55 5.52 11.35
N ALA A 165 -22.03 6.74 11.59
CA ALA A 165 -22.86 7.01 12.76
C ALA A 165 -24.34 6.88 12.38
N LYS A 166 -24.85 5.64 12.28
CA LYS A 166 -26.29 5.40 12.16
C LYS A 166 -26.94 5.44 13.55
N THR A 167 -27.84 6.41 13.71
CA THR A 167 -28.88 6.54 14.74
C THR A 167 -29.81 5.32 14.78
#